data_AF-A0A524L9H6-F1
#
_entry.id   AF-A0A524L9H6-F1
#
_cell.length_a   1.000
_cell.length_b   1.000
_cell.length_c   1.000
_cell.angle_alpha   90.00
_cell.angle_beta   90.00
_cell.angle_gamma   90.00
#
_symmetry.space_group_name_H-M   'P 1'
#
loop_
_entity.id
_entity.type
_entity.pdbx_description
1 polymer ?
#
loop_
_entity_poly.entity_id
_entity_poly.type
_entity_poly.pdbx_seq_one_letter_code
_entity_poly.pdbx_strand_id
1 'polypeptide(L)' 'NFGVFGTKIGFPLINQPQVAILGIGALEKRAVVVNDAIAIRPMMDISLTFDHRLIDGAMGARFLQRLKENMESYNPEMNL' A
#
# COMPACT_ATOMS: atom_id res chain seq x y z
N ASN A 1 -1.91 2.43 -11.17
CA ASN A 1 -2.23 1.07 -10.68
C ASN A 1 -1.64 0.08 -11.67
N PHE A 2 -0.54 -0.58 -11.31
CA PHE A 2 0.09 -1.61 -12.14
C PHE A 2 -0.37 -3.02 -11.76
N GLY A 3 -1.03 -3.18 -10.61
CA GLY A 3 -1.67 -4.41 -10.19
C GLY A 3 -2.73 -4.92 -11.18
N VAL A 4 -3.33 -4.04 -11.97
CA VAL A 4 -4.24 -4.40 -13.08
C VAL A 4 -3.57 -5.33 -14.10
N PHE A 5 -2.25 -5.24 -14.24
CA PHE A 5 -1.45 -6.07 -15.13
C PHE A 5 -0.76 -7.24 -14.42
N GLY A 6 -1.17 -7.56 -13.18
CA GLY A 6 -0.55 -8.63 -12.38
C GLY A 6 0.84 -8.29 -11.83
N THR A 7 1.28 -7.03 -11.95
CA THR A 7 2.58 -6.59 -11.42
C THR A 7 2.52 -6.47 -9.90
N LYS A 8 3.46 -7.10 -9.19
CA LYS A 8 3.50 -7.11 -7.72
C LYS A 8 3.97 -5.77 -7.13
N ILE A 9 5.08 -5.25 -7.64
CA ILE A 9 5.72 -4.03 -7.13
C ILE A 9 6.19 -3.18 -8.32
N GLY A 10 6.07 -1.87 -8.19
CA GLY A 10 6.58 -0.90 -9.14
C GLY A 10 6.80 0.44 -8.44
N PHE A 11 7.73 1.25 -8.95
CA PHE A 11 8.04 2.57 -8.40
C PHE A 11 7.66 3.62 -9.44
N PRO A 12 6.45 4.19 -9.37
CA PRO A 12 6.01 5.17 -10.35
C PRO A 12 6.83 6.46 -10.22
N LEU A 13 7.06 7.11 -11.36
CA LEU A 13 7.63 8.45 -11.38
C LEU A 13 6.57 9.46 -10.92
N ILE A 14 6.98 10.38 -10.05
CA ILE A 14 6.11 11.46 -9.58
C ILE A 14 5.67 12.28 -10.79
N ASN A 15 4.35 12.39 -10.99
CA ASN A 15 3.81 13.36 -11.93
C ASN A 15 4.02 14.75 -11.33
N GLN A 16 4.66 15.67 -12.05
CA GLN A 16 4.90 17.02 -11.56
C GLN A 16 3.67 17.88 -11.83
N PRO A 17 3.26 18.78 -10.92
CA PRO A 17 3.99 19.29 -9.74
C PRO A 17 3.66 18.59 -8.40
N GLN A 18 3.12 17.37 -8.41
CA GLN A 18 2.83 16.63 -7.18
C GLN A 18 4.13 16.25 -6.44
N VAL A 19 4.02 15.97 -5.15
CA VAL A 19 5.18 15.69 -4.27
C VAL A 19 5.36 14.21 -3.94
N ALA A 20 4.34 13.39 -4.25
CA ALA A 20 4.37 11.95 -4.05
C ALA A 20 3.38 11.23 -4.97
N ILE A 21 3.62 9.95 -5.21
CA ILE A 21 2.74 9.08 -5.98
C ILE A 21 2.75 7.67 -5.37
N LEU A 22 1.55 7.06 -5.33
CA LEU A 22 1.37 5.69 -4.86
C LEU A 22 1.40 4.68 -6.01
N GLY A 23 2.21 3.65 -5.85
CA GLY A 23 2.16 2.44 -6.66
C GLY A 23 1.31 1.38 -5.97
N ILE A 24 0.31 0.86 -6.68
CA ILE A 24 -0.56 -0.22 -6.19
C ILE A 24 -0.27 -1.47 -7.00
N GLY A 25 0.19 -2.51 -6.29
CA GLY A 25 0.46 -3.84 -6.80
C GLY A 25 -0.79 -4.72 -6.94
N ALA A 26 -0.58 -5.88 -7.54
CA ALA A 26 -1.63 -6.87 -7.72
C ALA A 26 -2.12 -7.41 -6.36
N LEU A 27 -3.43 -7.65 -6.26
CA LEU A 27 -4.03 -8.32 -5.13
C LEU A 27 -3.95 -9.83 -5.35
N GLU A 28 -3.17 -10.52 -4.52
CA GLU A 28 -2.98 -11.97 -4.62
C GLU A 28 -3.16 -12.66 -3.27
N LYS A 29 -3.56 -13.94 -3.29
CA LYS A 29 -3.63 -14.77 -2.08
C LYS A 29 -2.20 -15.10 -1.65
N ARG A 30 -1.80 -14.66 -0.45
CA ARG A 30 -0.51 -14.99 0.16
C ARG A 30 -0.71 -15.71 1.48
N ALA A 31 0.15 -16.69 1.76
CA ALA A 31 0.26 -17.30 3.08
C ALA A 31 0.96 -16.30 4.01
N VAL A 32 0.31 -15.94 5.11
CA VAL A 32 0.80 -15.00 6.12
C VAL A 32 0.57 -15.57 7.51
N VAL A 33 1.40 -15.15 8.46
CA VAL A 33 1.23 -15.53 9.87
C VAL A 33 0.31 -14.51 10.54
N VAL A 34 -0.76 -14.98 11.18
CA VAL A 34 -1.70 -14.17 11.97
C VAL A 34 -1.97 -14.93 13.26
N ASN A 35 -1.69 -14.31 14.41
CA ASN A 35 -1.86 -14.93 15.74
C ASN A 35 -1.20 -16.33 15.82
N ASP A 36 0.07 -16.43 15.43
CA ASP A 36 0.88 -17.65 15.42
C ASP A 36 0.34 -18.81 14.54
N ALA A 37 -0.61 -18.52 13.64
CA ALA A 37 -1.13 -19.49 12.67
C ALA A 37 -0.91 -19.02 11.22
N ILE A 38 -0.71 -19.96 10.30
CA ILE A 38 -0.66 -19.67 8.87
C ILE A 38 -2.09 -19.49 8.35
N ALA A 39 -2.38 -18.32 7.78
CA ALA A 39 -3.63 -18.01 7.12
C ALA A 39 -3.39 -17.56 5.68
N ILE A 40 -4.31 -17.88 4.78
CA ILE A 40 -4.31 -17.34 3.42
C ILE A 40 -5.09 -16.03 3.43
N ARG A 41 -4.44 -14.92 3.07
CA ARG A 41 -5.07 -13.60 3.01
C ARG A 41 -4.91 -12.96 1.63
N PRO A 42 -5.89 -12.18 1.16
CA PRO A 42 -5.69 -11.30 0.01
C PRO A 42 -4.73 -10.19 0.43
N MET A 43 -3.57 -10.12 -0.20
CA MET A 43 -2.50 -9.22 0.15
C MET A 43 -2.02 -8.48 -1.10
N MET A 44 -1.70 -7.19 -0.98
CA MET A 44 -1.13 -6.37 -2.06
C MET A 44 0.10 -5.63 -1.53
N ASP A 45 1.04 -5.30 -2.42
CA ASP A 45 2.16 -4.43 -2.08
C ASP A 45 1.84 -2.99 -2.52
N ILE A 46 2.15 -2.02 -1.65
CA ILE A 46 1.97 -0.60 -1.91
C ILE A 46 3.34 0.07 -1.80
N SER A 47 3.71 0.83 -2.83
CA SER A 47 4.93 1.63 -2.85
C SER A 47 4.58 3.12 -2.83
N LEU A 48 5.43 3.93 -2.21
CA LEU A 48 5.33 5.39 -2.23
C LEU A 48 6.63 5.96 -2.79
N THR A 49 6.55 6.60 -3.96
CA THR A 49 7.64 7.45 -4.46
C THR A 49 7.34 8.88 -4.03
N PHE A 50 8.31 9.58 -3.45
CA PHE A 50 8.13 10.95 -2.97
C PHE A 50 9.38 11.79 -3.18
N ASP A 51 9.18 13.11 -3.22
CA ASP A 51 10.27 14.08 -3.32
C ASP A 51 10.95 14.25 -1.96
N HIS A 52 12.17 13.73 -1.84
CA HIS A 52 12.97 13.79 -0.61
C HIS A 52 13.32 15.21 -0.14
N ARG A 53 13.15 16.23 -0.98
CA ARG A 53 13.34 17.63 -0.59
C ARG A 53 12.23 18.11 0.35
N LEU A 54 11.06 17.48 0.29
CA LEU A 54 9.86 17.87 1.03
C LEU A 54 9.41 16.82 2.05
N ILE A 55 9.63 15.54 1.74
CA ILE A 55 9.17 14.41 2.54
C ILE A 55 10.40 13.61 2.99
N ASP A 56 10.53 13.39 4.29
CA ASP A 56 11.53 12.47 4.83
C ASP A 56 10.99 11.02 4.91
N GLY A 57 11.89 10.06 5.15
CA GLY A 57 11.52 8.65 5.24
C GLY A 57 10.54 8.33 6.39
N ALA A 58 10.60 9.06 7.49
CA ALA A 58 9.72 8.83 8.64
C ALA A 58 8.29 9.31 8.34
N MET A 59 8.14 10.45 7.66
CA MET A 59 6.87 10.97 7.20
C MET A 59 6.24 10.05 6.15
N GLY A 60 7.02 9.60 5.17
CA GLY A 60 6.57 8.63 4.16
C GLY A 60 6.12 7.30 4.80
N ALA A 61 6.88 6.78 5.76
CA ALA A 61 6.54 5.56 6.49
C ALA A 61 5.26 5.72 7.32
N ARG A 62 5.09 6.84 8.04
CA ARG A 62 3.86 7.13 8.81
C ARG A 62 2.65 7.24 7.90
N PHE A 63 2.79 7.86 6.72
CA PHE A 63 1.72 7.92 5.73
C PHE A 63 1.28 6.52 5.28
N LEU A 64 2.24 5.65 4.93
CA LEU A 64 1.94 4.28 4.53
C LEU A 64 1.35 3.44 5.67
N GLN A 65 1.82 3.63 6.91
CA GLN A 65 1.25 2.99 8.09
C GLN A 65 -0.23 3.38 8.26
N ARG A 66 -0.54 4.68 8.16
CA ARG A 66 -1.92 5.14 8.28
C ARG A 66 -2.81 4.63 7.15
N LEU A 67 -2.28 4.60 5.93
CA LEU A 67 -3.00 4.04 4.78
C LEU A 67 -3.31 2.56 5.00
N LYS A 68 -2.32 1.78 5.45
CA LYS A 68 -2.49 0.36 5.79
C LYS A 68 -3.59 0.17 6.84
N GLU A 69 -3.53 0.91 7.94
CA GLU A 69 -4.54 0.84 9.01
C GLU A 69 -5.95 1.09 8.48
N ASN A 70 -6.14 2.15 7.69
CA ASN A 70 -7.44 2.50 7.13
C ASN A 70 -7.99 1.41 6.19
N MET A 71 -7.11 0.79 5.39
CA MET A 71 -7.50 -0.29 4.47
C MET A 71 -7.84 -1.58 5.21
N GLU A 72 -7.04 -1.95 6.21
CA GLU A 72 -7.25 -3.18 7.00
C GLU A 72 -8.42 -3.05 7.98
N SER A 73 -8.75 -1.84 8.44
CA SER A 73 -9.90 -1.58 9.32
C SER A 73 -11.22 -1.44 8.57
N TYR A 74 -11.22 -1.41 7.23
CA TYR A 74 -12.44 -1.22 6.46
C TYR A 74 -13.38 -2.41 6.63
N ASN A 75 -14.50 -2.17 7.31
CA ASN A 75 -15.62 -3.10 7.41
C ASN A 75 -16.83 -2.53 6.65
N PRO A 76 -17.24 -3.14 5.52
CA PRO A 76 -18.37 -2.66 4.75
C PRO A 76 -19.73 -2.81 5.47
N GLU A 77 -19.85 -3.69 6.47
CA GLU A 77 -21.10 -3.93 7.21
C GLU A 77 -21.33 -2.96 8.38
N MET A 78 -20.31 -2.21 8.80
CA MET A 78 -20.38 -1.25 9.91
C MET A 78 -20.58 0.21 9.45
N ASN A 79 -20.72 0.45 8.14
CA ASN A 79 -20.84 1.78 7.53
C ASN A 79 -22.14 1.98 6.73
N LEU A 80 -23.19 1.22 7.07
CA LEU A 80 -24.59 1.36 6.63
C LEU A 80 -25.47 1.54 7.86
#